data_AF-A0A380E447-F1
#
_entry.id   AF-A0A380E447-F1
#
_cell.length_a   1.000
_cell.length_b   1.000
_cell.length_c   1.000
_cell.angle_alpha   90.00
_cell.angle_beta   90.00
_cell.angle_gamma   90.00
#
_symmetry.space_group_name_H-M   'P 1'
#
loop_
_entity.id
_entity.type
_entity.pdbx_description
1 polymer ?
#
loop_
_entity_poly.entity_id
_entity_poly.type
_entity_poly.pdbx_seq_one_letter_code
_entity_poly.pdbx_strand_id
1 'polypeptide(L)'
;MGVGTRNEVKQLLKKGLVNVNEQVIKSPKTHIEPENDMISVRGELIEYVENVYIMLNKPKGYISATEDHHSKTVIDLIPEYQHLNIFPVGRP
;
A
#
# COMPACT_ATOMS: atom_id res chain seq x y z
N MET A 1 4.45 0.55 -0.81
CA MET A 1 4.56 -0.31 0.39
C MET A 1 3.44 -0.01 1.37
N GLY A 2 2.71 -1.03 1.83
CA GLY A 2 1.78 -0.88 2.95
C GLY A 2 2.52 -1.14 4.26
N VAL A 3 2.74 -0.12 5.09
CA VAL A 3 3.59 -0.19 6.30
C VAL A 3 2.93 -0.99 7.46
N GLY A 4 1.73 -1.50 7.22
CA GLY A 4 0.93 -2.27 8.18
C GLY A 4 -0.43 -1.62 8.45
N THR A 5 -1.23 -2.31 9.24
CA THR A 5 -2.52 -1.84 9.72
C THR A 5 -2.38 -0.60 10.60
N ARG A 6 -3.49 0.14 10.79
CA ARG A 6 -3.53 1.34 11.65
C ARG A 6 -2.96 1.11 13.05
N ASN A 7 -3.11 -0.09 13.60
CA ASN A 7 -2.57 -0.43 14.92
C ASN A 7 -1.07 -0.69 14.90
N GLU A 8 -0.56 -1.35 13.86
CA GLU A 8 0.88 -1.58 13.67
C GLU A 8 1.62 -0.25 13.48
N VAL A 9 1.08 0.65 12.66
CA VAL A 9 1.65 1.99 12.46
C VAL A 9 1.70 2.78 13.78
N LYS A 10 0.66 2.70 14.62
CA LYS A 10 0.68 3.31 15.97
C LYS A 10 1.79 2.75 16.85
N GLN A 11 2.09 1.46 16.75
CA GLN A 11 3.21 0.87 17.50
C GLN A 11 4.56 1.35 16.96
N LEU A 12 4.71 1.46 15.63
CA LEU A 12 5.92 2.00 15.01
C LEU A 12 6.19 3.44 15.42
N LEU A 13 5.15 4.28 15.43
CA LEU A 13 5.21 5.66 15.93
C LEU A 13 5.65 5.69 17.41
N LYS A 14 5.05 4.87 18.28
CA LYS A 14 5.45 4.78 19.70
C LYS A 14 6.90 4.34 19.88
N LYS A 15 7.38 3.45 19.03
CA LYS A 15 8.78 2.98 19.02
C LYS A 15 9.77 4.00 18.43
N GLY A 16 9.28 5.12 17.87
CA GLY A 16 10.13 6.12 17.23
C GLY A 16 10.78 5.61 15.94
N LEU A 17 10.11 4.68 15.24
CA LEU A 17 10.60 4.08 14.01
C LEU A 17 10.05 4.76 12.76
N VAL A 18 9.39 5.91 12.91
CA VAL A 18 8.79 6.68 11.81
C VAL A 18 9.40 8.08 11.83
N ASN A 19 10.00 8.47 10.72
CA ASN A 19 10.58 9.79 10.53
C ASN A 19 9.83 10.52 9.43
N VAL A 20 9.64 11.82 9.62
CA VAL A 20 9.11 12.76 8.62
C VAL A 20 10.14 13.85 8.47
N ASN A 21 10.70 14.04 7.28
CA ASN A 21 11.78 15.00 7.02
C ASN A 21 12.92 14.88 8.05
N GLU A 22 13.38 13.65 8.30
CA GLU A 22 14.42 13.30 9.28
C GLU A 22 14.05 13.48 10.77
N GLN A 23 12.84 13.98 11.08
CA GLN A 23 12.36 14.13 12.45
C GLN A 23 11.54 12.90 12.89
N VAL A 24 11.89 12.33 14.04
CA VAL A 24 11.16 11.20 14.62
C VAL A 24 9.77 11.64 15.09
N ILE A 25 8.73 11.10 14.46
CA ILE A 25 7.34 11.37 14.82
C ILE A 25 6.80 10.24 15.69
N LYS A 26 6.22 10.61 16.85
CA LYS A 26 5.57 9.66 17.77
C LYS A 26 4.06 9.86 17.87
N SER A 27 3.55 10.99 17.37
CA SER A 27 2.15 11.34 17.44
C SER A 27 1.42 10.94 16.15
N PRO A 28 0.33 10.15 16.22
CA PRO A 28 -0.50 9.85 15.06
C PRO A 28 -1.41 11.03 14.64
N LYS A 29 -1.33 12.18 15.34
CA LYS A 29 -2.08 13.40 15.01
C LYS A 29 -1.30 14.38 14.14
N THR A 30 -0.03 14.10 13.86
CA THR A 30 0.79 14.96 13.01
C THR A 30 0.19 14.97 11.61
N HIS A 31 -0.11 16.18 11.11
CA HIS A 31 -0.49 16.35 9.71
C HIS A 31 0.77 16.19 8.86
N ILE A 32 0.64 15.46 7.76
CA ILE A 32 1.70 15.21 6.79
C ILE A 32 1.18 15.59 5.42
N GLU A 33 2.05 16.17 4.60
CA GLU A 33 1.78 16.51 3.21
C GLU A 33 2.51 15.49 2.32
N PRO A 34 1.82 14.48 1.75
CA PRO A 34 2.47 13.40 1.02
C PRO A 34 3.29 13.86 -0.20
N GLU A 35 3.02 15.05 -0.72
CA GLU A 35 3.70 15.65 -1.87
C GLU A 35 5.02 16.33 -1.50
N ASN A 36 5.15 16.81 -0.25
CA ASN A 36 6.28 17.62 0.21
C ASN A 36 7.11 16.92 1.29
N ASP A 37 6.49 16.01 2.06
CA ASP A 37 7.11 15.35 3.19
C ASP A 37 7.74 14.01 2.81
N MET A 38 9.02 13.86 3.13
CA MET A 38 9.71 12.57 3.05
C MET A 38 9.43 11.74 4.30
N ILE A 39 8.72 10.64 4.13
CA ILE A 39 8.42 9.69 5.20
C ILE A 39 9.38 8.51 5.11
N SER A 40 10.03 8.17 6.21
CA SER A 40 10.78 6.91 6.32
C SER A 40 10.36 6.10 7.53
N VAL A 41 10.32 4.79 7.35
CA VAL A 41 9.95 3.84 8.41
C VAL A 41 11.08 2.85 8.55
N ARG A 42 11.65 2.76 9.76
CA ARG A 42 12.84 1.92 10.05
C ARG A 42 14.04 2.22 9.14
N GLY A 43 14.14 3.44 8.61
CA GLY A 43 15.19 3.86 7.69
C GLY A 43 14.90 3.61 6.21
N GLU A 44 13.78 2.97 5.87
CA GLU A 44 13.32 2.81 4.49
C GLU A 44 12.38 3.94 4.10
N LEU A 45 12.65 4.59 2.97
CA LEU A 45 11.77 5.64 2.44
C LEU A 45 10.46 5.03 1.94
N ILE A 46 9.36 5.67 2.32
CA ILE A 46 8.02 5.29 1.91
C ILE A 46 7.56 6.30 0.86
N GLU A 47 7.44 5.83 -0.37
CA GLU A 47 6.82 6.60 -1.44
C GLU A 47 5.30 6.47 -1.37
N TYR A 48 4.63 7.62 -1.40
CA TYR A 48 3.18 7.68 -1.53
C TYR A 48 2.81 7.57 -3.00
N VAL A 49 1.94 6.61 -3.33
CA VAL A 49 1.36 6.48 -4.66
C VAL A 49 -0.15 6.62 -4.52
N GLU A 50 -0.69 7.75 -4.96
CA GLU A 50 -2.09 8.11 -4.74
C GLU A 50 -3.05 7.25 -5.58
N ASN A 51 -2.79 7.13 -6.88
CA ASN A 51 -3.62 6.37 -7.81
C ASN A 51 -2.75 5.49 -8.70
N VAL A 52 -3.09 4.20 -8.77
CA VAL A 52 -2.44 3.25 -9.67
C VAL A 52 -3.48 2.66 -10.61
N TYR A 53 -3.26 2.82 -11.91
CA TYR A 53 -4.09 2.25 -12.96
C TYR A 53 -3.25 1.26 -13.78
N ILE A 54 -3.66 0.00 -13.79
CA ILE A 54 -2.95 -1.07 -14.51
C ILE A 54 -3.86 -1.58 -15.62
N MET A 55 -3.37 -1.53 -16.85
CA MET A 55 -4.01 -2.19 -17.98
C MET A 55 -3.47 -3.61 -18.08
N LEU A 56 -4.35 -4.59 -17.87
CA LEU A 56 -3.98 -6.00 -17.83
C LEU A 56 -4.70 -6.79 -18.93
N ASN A 57 -3.93 -7.47 -19.79
CA ASN A 57 -4.49 -8.46 -20.70
C ASN A 57 -4.61 -9.81 -19.98
N LYS A 58 -5.78 -10.09 -19.37
CA LYS A 58 -5.96 -11.29 -18.55
C LYS A 58 -6.01 -12.58 -19.41
N PRO A 59 -5.21 -13.61 -19.10
CA PRO A 59 -5.31 -14.91 -19.75
C PRO A 59 -6.58 -15.67 -19.33
N LYS A 60 -6.95 -16.72 -20.08
CA LYS A 60 -8.06 -17.61 -19.70
C LYS A 60 -7.76 -18.32 -18.37
N GLY A 61 -8.81 -18.58 -17.59
CA GLY A 61 -8.71 -19.26 -16.28
C GLY A 61 -8.56 -18.33 -15.08
N TYR A 62 -8.60 -17.00 -15.30
CA TYR A 62 -8.57 -15.99 -14.25
C TYR A 62 -9.87 -15.19 -14.21
N ILE A 63 -10.34 -14.90 -13.00
CA ILE A 63 -11.55 -14.12 -12.75
C ILE A 63 -11.21 -12.68 -12.33
N SER A 64 -12.10 -11.76 -12.70
CA SER A 64 -12.02 -10.34 -12.38
C SER A 64 -12.50 -10.08 -10.94
N ALA A 65 -11.80 -10.62 -9.95
CA ALA A 65 -12.09 -10.48 -8.52
C ALA A 65 -10.85 -10.03 -7.74
N THR A 66 -11.04 -9.58 -6.50
CA THR A 66 -9.93 -9.20 -5.59
C THR A 66 -9.40 -10.42 -4.81
N GLU A 67 -10.30 -11.28 -4.34
CA GLU A 67 -9.99 -12.51 -3.62
C GLU A 67 -11.03 -13.59 -3.98
N ASP A 68 -10.58 -14.85 -4.14
CA ASP A 68 -11.46 -16.01 -4.34
C ASP A 68 -10.76 -17.28 -3.85
N HIS A 69 -11.51 -18.21 -3.26
CA HIS A 69 -10.95 -19.44 -2.68
C HIS A 69 -10.81 -20.60 -3.68
N HIS A 70 -11.47 -20.52 -4.83
CA HIS A 70 -11.56 -21.60 -5.81
C HIS A 70 -10.87 -21.27 -7.13
N SER A 71 -10.81 -19.99 -7.48
CA SER A 71 -10.33 -19.49 -8.77
C SER A 71 -9.16 -18.54 -8.60
N LYS A 72 -8.24 -18.54 -9.57
CA LYS A 72 -7.21 -17.50 -9.63
C LYS A 72 -7.82 -16.18 -10.04
N THR A 73 -7.39 -15.11 -9.40
CA THR A 73 -7.88 -13.75 -9.60
C THR A 73 -6.89 -12.92 -10.41
N VAL A 74 -7.37 -11.85 -11.04
CA VAL A 74 -6.49 -10.91 -11.73
C VAL A 74 -5.43 -10.27 -10.82
N ILE A 75 -5.67 -10.23 -9.50
CA ILE A 75 -4.70 -9.76 -8.50
C ILE A 75 -3.52 -10.72 -8.35
N ASP A 76 -3.71 -12.02 -8.63
CA ASP A 76 -2.63 -13.01 -8.62
C ASP A 76 -1.63 -12.82 -9.78
N LEU A 77 -2.00 -12.05 -10.81
CA LEU A 77 -1.13 -11.76 -11.96
C LEU A 77 -0.17 -10.59 -11.72
N ILE A 78 -0.38 -9.82 -10.64
CA ILE A 78 0.33 -8.58 -10.33
C ILE A 78 0.76 -8.53 -8.85
N PRO A 79 1.54 -9.52 -8.37
CA PRO A 79 1.92 -9.67 -6.96
C PRO A 79 2.64 -8.44 -6.39
N GLU A 80 3.43 -7.74 -7.20
CA GLU A 80 4.18 -6.54 -6.81
C GLU A 80 3.27 -5.38 -6.40
N TYR A 81 2.01 -5.35 -6.87
CA TYR A 81 1.04 -4.28 -6.57
C TYR A 81 -0.01 -4.68 -5.53
N GLN A 82 -0.01 -5.92 -5.03
CA GLN A 82 -1.01 -6.41 -4.06
C GLN A 82 -1.07 -5.55 -2.78
N HIS A 83 0.07 -5.01 -2.37
CA HIS A 83 0.19 -4.17 -1.18
C HIS A 83 -0.52 -2.81 -1.30
N LEU A 84 -1.03 -2.46 -2.49
CA LEU A 84 -1.73 -1.21 -2.78
C LEU A 84 -3.26 -1.33 -2.68
N ASN A 85 -3.80 -2.48 -2.25
CA ASN A 85 -5.25 -2.72 -2.17
C ASN A 85 -5.99 -2.42 -3.49
N ILE A 86 -5.34 -2.73 -4.62
CA ILE A 86 -5.89 -2.56 -5.96
C ILE A 86 -7.08 -3.49 -6.18
N PHE A 87 -8.04 -3.05 -7.00
CA PHE A 87 -9.23 -3.82 -7.36
C PHE A 87 -9.52 -3.70 -8.86
N PRO A 88 -10.06 -4.76 -9.49
CA PRO A 88 -10.40 -4.71 -10.90
C PRO A 88 -11.51 -3.70 -11.17
N VAL A 89 -11.32 -2.88 -12.21
CA VAL A 89 -12.32 -1.94 -12.71
C VAL A 89 -12.84 -2.43 -14.07
N GLY A 90 -14.15 -2.59 -14.17
CA GLY A 90 -14.81 -3.17 -15.34
C GLY A 90 -15.12 -4.67 -15.18
N ARG A 91 -16.12 -5.14 -15.92
CA ARG A 91 -16.48 -6.55 -16.03
C ARG A 91 -16.28 -6.98 -17.49
N PRO A 92 -15.67 -8.14 -17.72
CA PRO A 92 -16.47 -9.37 -17.82
C PRO A 92 -15.91 -10.56 -17.02
#